data_AF-A0A952LYE0-F1
#
_entry.id   AF-A0A952LYE0-F1
#
_cell.length_a   1.000
_cell.length_b   1.000
_cell.length_c   1.000
_cell.angle_alpha   90.00
_cell.angle_beta   90.00
_cell.angle_gamma   90.00
#
_symmetry.space_group_name_H-M   'P 1'
#
loop_
_entity.id
_entity.type
_entity.pdbx_description
1 polymer ?
#
loop_
_entity_poly.entity_id
_entity_poly.type
_entity_poly.pdbx_seq_one_letter_code
_entity_poly.pdbx_strand_id
1 'polypeptide(L)' 'MKLAFFNILIFIFFVIGNFSCVSVASYQKMYLNDEDMELKTRKVENYELSFESYREGASGANGGKSGGGCGCN' A
#
# COMPACT_ATOMS: atom_id res chain seq x y z
N MET A 1 32.51 -7.97 -18.43
CA MET A 1 31.35 -7.90 -19.36
C MET A 1 30.05 -8.41 -18.72
N LYS A 2 29.99 -9.62 -18.12
CA LYS A 2 28.77 -10.15 -17.47
C LYS A 2 28.22 -9.31 -16.31
N LEU A 3 29.08 -8.74 -15.47
CA LEU A 3 28.67 -7.86 -14.34
C LEU A 3 28.06 -6.53 -14.79
N ALA A 4 28.53 -5.95 -15.91
CA ALA A 4 27.97 -4.71 -16.45
C ALA A 4 26.58 -4.95 -17.05
N PHE A 5 26.38 -6.08 -17.72
CA PHE A 5 25.09 -6.48 -18.27
C PHE A 5 24.04 -6.74 -17.18
N PHE A 6 24.45 -7.36 -16.06
CA PHE A 6 23.56 -7.59 -14.92
C PHE A 6 23.13 -6.27 -14.23
N ASN A 7 24.04 -5.31 -14.09
CA ASN A 7 23.70 -3.98 -13.54
C ASN A 7 22.75 -3.19 -14.46
N ILE A 8 22.90 -3.31 -15.78
CA ILE A 8 21.99 -2.68 -16.75
C ILE A 8 20.57 -3.25 -16.62
N LEU A 9 20.44 -4.58 -16.45
CA LEU A 9 19.13 -5.21 -16.27
C LEU A 9 18.41 -4.77 -14.99
N ILE A 10 19.15 -4.61 -13.87
CA ILE A 10 18.60 -4.09 -12.61
C ILE A 10 18.09 -2.66 -12.79
N PHE A 11 18.87 -1.82 -13.49
CA PHE A 11 18.48 -0.43 -13.75
C PHE A 11 17.20 -0.34 -14.59
N ILE A 12 17.09 -1.16 -15.63
CA ILE A 12 15.89 -1.22 -16.48
C ILE A 12 14.66 -1.66 -15.67
N PHE A 13 14.80 -2.67 -14.81
CA PHE A 13 13.71 -3.13 -13.94
C PHE A 13 13.21 -2.02 -12.99
N PHE A 14 14.14 -1.27 -12.41
CA PHE A 14 13.81 -0.15 -11.52
C PHE A 14 13.04 0.97 -12.24
N VAL A 15 13.43 1.30 -13.48
CA VAL A 15 12.76 2.35 -14.26
C VAL A 15 11.33 1.96 -14.62
N ILE A 16 11.07 0.69 -14.98
CA ILE A 16 9.73 0.22 -15.36
C ILE A 16 8.76 0.23 -14.18
N GLY A 17 9.24 -0.03 -12.95
CA GLY A 17 8.40 -0.09 -11.75
C GLY A 17 7.76 1.23 -11.29
N ASN A 18 8.20 2.37 -11.82
CA ASN A 18 7.74 3.70 -11.38
C ASN A 18 6.58 4.29 -12.22
N PHE A 19 6.09 3.58 -13.24
CA PHE A 19 5.09 4.12 -14.19
C PHE A 19 3.62 4.04 -13.74
N SER A 20 3.31 3.59 -12.51
CA SER A 20 1.91 3.40 -12.07
C SER A 20 1.24 4.64 -11.46
N CYS A 21 1.98 5.73 -11.20
CA CYS A 21 1.42 6.90 -10.53
C CYS A 21 0.71 7.84 -11.51
N VAL A 22 -0.59 8.08 -11.30
CA VAL A 22 -1.42 9.01 -12.09
C VAL A 22 -1.83 10.19 -11.21
N SER A 23 -1.72 11.40 -11.75
CA SER A 23 -2.18 12.61 -11.05
C SER A 23 -3.71 12.71 -11.04
N VAL A 24 -4.30 12.90 -9.87
CA VAL A 24 -5.75 13.06 -9.68
C VAL A 24 -6.13 14.54 -9.67
N ALA A 25 -7.24 14.90 -10.31
CA ALA A 25 -7.73 16.28 -10.33
C ALA A 25 -8.06 16.77 -8.91
N SER A 26 -7.85 18.07 -8.63
CA SER A 26 -7.97 18.62 -7.28
C SER A 26 -9.32 18.38 -6.62
N TYR A 27 -10.42 18.47 -7.37
CA TYR A 27 -11.77 18.24 -6.86
C TYR A 27 -12.06 16.76 -6.57
N GLN A 28 -11.42 15.82 -7.27
CA GLN A 28 -11.61 14.38 -7.01
C GLN A 28 -10.90 13.91 -5.73
N LYS A 29 -9.99 14.74 -5.18
CA LYS A 29 -9.28 14.44 -3.93
C LYS A 29 -10.20 14.37 -2.72
N MET A 30 -11.42 14.91 -2.79
CA MET A 30 -12.42 14.76 -1.73
C MET A 30 -12.77 13.29 -1.48
N TYR A 31 -12.89 12.49 -2.54
CA TYR A 31 -13.18 11.07 -2.44
C TYR A 31 -11.98 10.27 -1.95
N LEU A 32 -10.77 10.70 -2.33
CA LEU A 32 -9.53 10.03 -1.92
C LEU A 32 -9.20 10.28 -0.44
N ASN A 33 -9.62 11.43 0.10
CA ASN A 33 -9.45 11.80 1.50
C ASN A 33 -10.73 11.55 2.33
N ASP A 34 -11.62 10.69 1.84
CA ASP A 34 -12.81 10.28 2.58
C ASP A 34 -12.38 9.49 3.84
N GLU A 35 -13.10 9.67 4.95
CA GLU A 35 -12.80 8.95 6.20
C GLU A 35 -12.94 7.43 6.02
N ASP A 36 -13.88 6.99 5.18
CA ASP A 36 -14.05 5.55 4.88
C ASP A 36 -12.90 4.99 4.02
N MET A 37 -12.13 5.86 3.35
CA MET A 37 -10.95 5.48 2.56
C MET A 37 -9.63 5.69 3.34
N GLU A 38 -9.70 6.12 4.61
CA GLU A 38 -8.52 6.17 5.47
C GLU A 38 -8.03 4.75 5.75
N LEU A 39 -6.75 4.50 5.49
CA LEU A 39 -6.09 3.20 5.69
C LEU A 39 -5.78 2.97 7.16
N LYS A 40 -6.82 2.96 7.98
CA LYS A 40 -6.74 2.94 9.42
C LYS A 40 -7.97 2.24 9.99
N THR A 41 -7.72 1.39 10.97
CA THR A 41 -8.76 0.71 11.72
C THR A 41 -9.61 1.69 12.52
N ARG A 42 -10.95 1.61 12.40
CA ARG A 42 -11.86 2.33 13.29
C ARG A 42 -11.79 1.75 14.69
N LYS A 43 -11.99 2.59 15.71
CA LYS A 43 -11.88 2.14 17.12
C LYS A 43 -12.79 0.96 17.45
N VAL A 44 -13.97 0.91 16.84
CA VAL A 44 -14.97 -0.14 17.02
C VAL A 44 -14.55 -1.49 16.39
N GLU A 45 -13.78 -1.45 15.30
CA GLU A 45 -13.36 -2.64 14.53
C GLU A 45 -12.11 -3.33 15.11
N ASN A 46 -11.45 -2.72 16.11
CA ASN A 46 -10.23 -3.28 16.70
C ASN A 46 -10.41 -4.69 17.27
N TYR A 47 -11.57 -4.98 17.86
CA TYR A 47 -11.88 -6.30 18.40
C TYR A 47 -12.04 -7.33 17.29
N GLU A 48 -12.70 -6.92 16.20
CA GLU A 48 -12.96 -7.78 15.05
C GLU A 48 -11.63 -8.14 14.35
N LEU A 49 -10.86 -7.11 14.02
CA LEU A 49 -9.55 -7.28 13.40
C LEU A 49 -8.57 -8.06 14.29
N SER A 50 -8.68 -7.97 15.62
CA SER A 50 -7.83 -8.76 16.52
C SER A 50 -8.15 -10.26 16.41
N PHE A 51 -9.43 -10.64 16.30
CA PHE A 51 -9.79 -12.06 16.12
C PHE A 51 -9.37 -12.57 14.74
N GLU A 52 -9.56 -11.78 13.69
CA GLU A 52 -9.19 -12.14 12.31
C GLU A 52 -7.68 -12.25 12.17
N SER A 53 -6.93 -11.29 12.71
CA SER A 53 -5.46 -11.32 12.73
C SER A 53 -4.95 -12.54 13.48
N TYR A 54 -5.56 -12.90 14.61
CA TYR A 54 -5.17 -14.08 15.38
C TYR A 54 -5.49 -15.38 14.65
N ARG A 55 -6.66 -15.48 14.02
CA ARG A 55 -7.15 -16.68 13.34
C ARG A 55 -6.48 -16.92 11.99
N GLU A 56 -6.32 -15.87 11.21
CA GLU A 56 -5.96 -15.92 9.79
C GLU A 56 -4.56 -15.38 9.52
N GLY A 57 -3.91 -14.77 10.51
CA GLY A 57 -2.64 -14.07 10.29
C GLY A 57 -2.80 -12.86 9.37
N ALA A 58 -3.98 -12.25 9.33
CA ALA A 58 -4.28 -11.11 8.48
C ALA A 58 -3.32 -9.95 8.82
N SER A 59 -2.51 -9.56 7.84
CA SER A 59 -1.64 -8.37 7.91
C SER A 59 -1.86 -7.55 6.65
N GLY A 60 -2.56 -6.42 6.77
CA GLY A 60 -2.88 -5.55 5.64
C GLY A 60 -3.27 -4.15 6.07
N ALA A 61 -3.02 -3.18 5.18
CA ALA A 61 -3.51 -1.80 5.01
C ALA A 61 -4.16 -1.00 6.18
N ASN A 62 -3.84 -1.29 7.44
CA ASN A 62 -4.49 -0.70 8.62
C ASN A 62 -3.68 0.44 9.24
N GLY A 63 -2.57 0.83 8.60
CA GLY A 63 -1.70 1.93 9.06
C GLY A 63 -0.94 1.65 10.37
N GLY A 64 -1.02 0.43 10.91
CA GLY A 64 -0.41 0.02 12.18
C GLY A 64 0.77 -0.95 12.02
N LYS A 65 1.42 -1.33 13.14
CA LYS A 65 2.58 -2.25 13.15
C LYS A 65 2.29 -3.62 12.53
N SER A 66 1.06 -4.11 12.68
CA SER A 66 0.62 -5.41 12.15
C SER A 66 0.07 -5.33 10.71
N GLY A 67 -0.07 -4.14 10.14
CA GLY A 67 -0.77 -3.90 8.87
C GLY A 67 -0.12 -2.79 8.04
N GLY A 68 1.22 -2.74 8.02
CA GLY A 68 1.99 -1.78 7.24
C GLY A 68 2.02 -2.19 5.76
N GLY A 69 1.16 -1.58 4.95
CA GLY A 69 1.17 -1.71 3.50
C GLY A 69 1.11 -0.34 2.83
N CYS A 70 1.60 -0.26 1.60
CA CYS A 70 1.19 0.81 0.69
C CYS A 70 -0.29 0.55 0.43
N GLY A 71 -1.19 1.22 1.15
CA GLY A 71 -2.61 1.11 0.84
C GLY A 71 -2.84 1.81 -0.49
N CYS A 72 -2.77 1.00 -1.54
CA CYS A 72 -3.32 1.36 -2.81
C CYS A 72 -4.83 1.40 -2.61
N ASN A 73 -5.40 2.59 -2.72
CA ASN A 73 -6.81 2.76 -3.02
C ASN A 73 -7.07 2.21 -4.44
#